data_AF-A0A9D9HHX5-F1
#
_entry.id   AF-A0A9D9HHX5-F1
#
_cell.length_a   1.000
_cell.length_b   1.000
_cell.length_c   1.000
_cell.angle_alpha   90.00
_cell.angle_beta   90.00
_cell.angle_gamma   90.00
#
_symmetry.space_group_name_H-M   'P 1'
#
loop_
_entity.id
_entity.type
_entity.pdbx_description
1 polymer ?
#
loop_
_entity_poly.entity_id
_entity_poly.type
_entity_poly.pdbx_seq_one_letter_code
_entity_poly.pdbx_strand_id
1 'polypeptide(L)' 'MHVFLDAAFLEPPARIGVHPNDNTAAVWLHTKDLTALIEEHGNALTITEL' A
#
# COMPACT_ATOMS: atom_id res chain seq x y z
N MET A 1 6.73 -1.16 -12.29
CA MET A 1 5.52 -0.32 -12.48
C MET A 1 5.66 0.94 -11.62
N HIS A 2 4.90 1.99 -11.86
CA HIS A 2 4.85 3.14 -10.95
C HIS A 2 3.53 3.09 -10.17
N VAL A 3 3.61 3.13 -8.84
CA VAL A 3 2.47 3.07 -7.91
C VAL A 3 2.31 4.43 -7.26
N PHE A 4 1.07 4.91 -7.19
CA PHE A 4 0.71 6.11 -6.43
C PHE A 4 -0.11 5.69 -5.23
N LEU A 5 0.26 6.17 -4.04
CA LEU A 5 -0.45 5.93 -2.80
C LEU A 5 -0.92 7.27 -2.22
N ASP A 6 -2.21 7.33 -1.87
CA ASP A 6 -2.79 8.48 -1.19
C ASP A 6 -2.15 8.66 0.20
N ALA A 7 -1.69 9.87 0.50
CA ALA A 7 -1.10 10.25 1.78
C ALA A 7 -2.01 9.94 2.97
N ALA A 8 -3.34 9.93 2.80
CA ALA A 8 -4.30 9.59 3.85
C ALA A 8 -4.09 8.17 4.43
N PHE A 9 -3.49 7.24 3.68
CA PHE A 9 -3.18 5.90 4.19
C PHE A 9 -1.99 5.86 5.16
N LEU A 10 -1.22 6.95 5.26
CA LEU A 10 -0.14 7.09 6.24
C LEU A 10 -0.64 7.56 7.60
N GLU A 11 -1.85 8.13 7.66
CA GLU A 11 -2.44 8.62 8.89
C GLU A 11 -2.82 7.48 9.86
N PRO A 12 -2.74 7.68 11.18
CA PRO A 12 -3.11 6.65 12.16
C PRO A 12 -4.52 6.08 11.91
N PRO A 13 -4.70 4.74 11.93
CA PRO A 13 -3.78 3.73 12.44
C PRO A 13 -2.73 3.21 11.43
N ALA A 14 -2.60 3.87 10.27
CA ALA A 14 -1.67 3.52 9.19
C ALA A 14 -1.80 2.05 8.76
N ARG A 15 -3.04 1.63 8.49
CA ARG A 15 -3.37 0.30 7.99
C ARG A 15 -4.21 0.39 6.73
N ILE A 16 -3.92 -0.52 5.81
CA ILE A 16 -4.61 -0.63 4.53
C ILE A 16 -5.04 -2.08 4.31
N GLY A 17 -6.30 -2.24 3.88
CA GLY A 17 -6.85 -3.53 3.46
C GLY A 17 -6.52 -3.77 1.99
N VAL A 18 -5.93 -4.92 1.68
CA VAL A 18 -5.59 -5.30 0.30
C VAL A 18 -6.10 -6.71 -0.01
N HIS A 19 -6.45 -6.93 -1.27
CA HIS A 19 -6.82 -8.25 -1.79
C HIS A 19 -5.55 -9.02 -2.20
N PRO A 20 -5.29 -10.23 -1.66
CA PRO A 20 -4.10 -10.99 -1.99
C PRO A 20 -4.27 -11.74 -3.32
N ASN A 21 -4.10 -11.03 -4.44
CA ASN A 21 -4.24 -11.53 -5.82
C ASN A 21 -5.67 -11.92 -6.27
N ASP A 22 -6.55 -12.29 -5.33
CA ASP A 22 -7.98 -12.50 -5.58
C ASP A 22 -8.85 -11.68 -4.61
N ASN A 23 -10.12 -11.46 -4.97
CA ASN A 23 -11.05 -10.62 -4.22
C ASN A 23 -11.88 -11.39 -3.16
N THR A 24 -11.53 -12.64 -2.87
CA THR A 24 -12.31 -13.48 -1.93
C THR A 24 -11.91 -13.26 -0.47
N ALA A 25 -10.74 -12.65 -0.24
CA ALA A 25 -10.24 -12.29 1.08
C ALA A 25 -9.62 -10.88 1.10
N ALA A 26 -9.49 -10.32 2.29
CA ALA A 26 -8.76 -9.08 2.55
C ALA A 26 -7.73 -9.31 3.64
N VAL A 27 -6.49 -8.89 3.39
CA VAL A 27 -5.43 -8.85 4.40
C VAL A 27 -5.20 -7.39 4.81
N TRP A 28 -4.98 -7.18 6.11
CA TRP A 28 -4.66 -5.86 6.66
C TRP A 28 -3.17 -5.78 6.90
N LEU A 29 -2.52 -4.78 6.31
CA LEU A 29 -1.10 -4.52 6.48
C LEU A 29 -0.90 -3.15 7.10
N HIS A 30 0.18 -2.98 7.86
CA HIS A 30 0.65 -1.62 8.10
C HIS A 30 1.08 -1.01 6.78
N THR A 31 0.71 0.25 6.54
CA THR A 31 1.00 0.94 5.28
C THR A 31 2.49 0.92 4.95
N LYS A 32 3.35 1.06 5.98
CA LYS A 32 4.82 0.96 5.84
C LYS A 32 5.31 -0.39 5.29
N ASP A 33 4.64 -1.48 5.66
CA ASP A 33 5.05 -2.83 5.25
C ASP A 33 4.62 -3.06 3.80
N LEU A 34 3.45 -2.53 3.41
CA LEU A 34 3.02 -2.54 2.01
C LEU A 34 3.95 -1.70 1.13
N THR A 35 4.36 -0.50 1.57
CA THR A 35 5.27 0.35 0.77
C THR A 35 6.63 -0.33 0.58
N ALA A 36 7.18 -0.94 1.64
CA ALA A 36 8.43 -1.69 1.55
C ALA A 36 8.33 -2.88 0.58
N LEU A 37 7.24 -3.64 0.62
CA LEU A 37 7.00 -4.76 -0.29
C LEU A 37 6.91 -4.29 -1.76
N ILE A 38 6.25 -3.17 -2.02
CA ILE A 38 6.14 -2.60 -3.37
C ILE A 38 7.52 -2.25 -3.93
N GLU A 39 8.35 -1.59 -3.12
CA GLU A 39 9.71 -1.17 -3.49
C GLU A 39 10.66 -2.36 -3.66
N GLU A 40 10.58 -3.38 -2.78
CA GLU A 40 11.37 -4.62 -2.87
C GLU A 40 11.14 -5.37 -4.19
N HIS A 41 9.91 -5.29 -4.72
CA HIS A 41 9.54 -5.85 -6.01
C HIS A 41 9.92 -4.95 -7.22
N GLY A 42 10.71 -3.90 -7.01
CA GLY A 42 11.24 -3.02 -8.06
C GLY A 42 10.21 -2.04 -8.63
N ASN A 43 9.15 -1.73 -7.88
CA ASN A 43 8.16 -0.73 -8.28
C ASN A 43 8.49 0.62 -7.66
N ALA A 44 8.48 1.66 -8.49
CA ALA A 44 8.59 3.04 -7.99
C ALA A 44 7.29 3.42 -7.28
N LEU A 45 7.39 4.06 -6.12
CA LEU A 45 6.27 4.50 -5.31
C LEU A 45 6.31 6.03 -5.16
N THR A 46 5.17 6.68 -5.40
CA THR A 46 4.96 8.11 -5.08
C THR A 46 3.81 8.24 -4.10
N ILE A 47 4.05 8.95 -3.01
CA ILE A 47 2.98 9.40 -2.11
C ILE A 47 2.41 10.70 -2.67
N THR A 48 1.09 10.81 -2.77
CA THR A 48 0.41 12.01 -3.28
C THR A 48 -0.81 12.34 -2.42
N GLU A 49 -1.11 13.63 -2.32
CA GLU A 49 -2.42 14.10 -1.88
C GLU A 49 -3.38 13.96 -3.08
N LEU A 50 -4.60 13.47 -2.86
CA LEU A 50 -5.67 13.41 -3.88
C LEU A 50 -6.76 14.44 -3.63
#